data_AF-A0A950AUJ4-F1
#
_entry.id   AF-A0A950AUJ4-F1
#
_cell.length_a   1.000
_cell.length_b   1.000
_cell.length_c   1.000
_cell.angle_alpha   90.00
_cell.angle_beta   90.00
_cell.angle_gamma   90.00
#
_symmetry.space_group_name_H-M   'P 1'
#
loop_
_entity.id
_entity.type
_entity.pdbx_description
1 polymer ?
#
loop_
_entity_poly.entity_id
_entity_poly.type
_entity_poly.pdbx_seq_one_letter_code
_entity_poly.pdbx_strand_id
1 'polypeptide(L)'
;MVEPQASFFWQMALRSGLIDPSRLQECWDVVPPERRTVDAIDRHLARRAVKAGYLTYWQAQQILLGRADHLRIHKYTLLDLIGEGGMGRVYLALDTRLNRRVALKVLLSKRLNRERAVRRFQREARLGAQLQHENLVRIYDEGEANGCPYLVMEYVEGKSVGQLLTEYGPMPAPTAARLVFQVALGLEHARQKGMIHRDINPRNILVTREGIAKLADLGLAIAIGDDKALTLDGAFVGTYDYVSPEQARHS
;
A
#
# COMPACT_ATOMS: atom_id res chain seq x y z
N MET A 1 -25.19 -33.46 -3.62
CA MET A 1 -24.25 -32.73 -4.51
C MET A 1 -24.24 -31.30 -4.04
N VAL A 2 -23.07 -30.68 -3.85
CA VAL A 2 -23.03 -29.27 -3.42
C VAL A 2 -23.52 -28.41 -4.56
N GLU A 3 -24.42 -27.46 -4.30
CA GLU A 3 -24.79 -26.44 -5.28
C GLU A 3 -23.73 -25.32 -5.26
N PRO A 4 -23.24 -24.87 -6.43
CA PRO A 4 -22.21 -23.82 -6.49
C PRO A 4 -22.65 -22.54 -5.78
N GLN A 5 -23.91 -22.16 -5.95
CA GLN A 5 -24.48 -20.93 -5.41
C GLN A 5 -24.63 -20.96 -3.87
N ALA A 6 -24.62 -22.15 -3.28
CA ALA A 6 -24.64 -22.34 -1.83
C ALA A 6 -23.23 -22.22 -1.20
N SER A 7 -22.16 -22.20 -2.01
CA SER A 7 -20.79 -22.04 -1.49
C SER A 7 -20.57 -20.62 -0.95
N PHE A 8 -19.90 -20.53 0.19
CA PHE A 8 -19.56 -19.25 0.81
C PHE A 8 -18.68 -18.41 -0.10
N PHE A 9 -17.65 -19.02 -0.71
CA PHE A 9 -16.77 -18.32 -1.64
C PHE A 9 -17.55 -17.76 -2.83
N TRP A 10 -18.46 -18.54 -3.41
CA TRP A 10 -19.28 -18.10 -4.54
C TRP A 10 -20.07 -16.82 -4.20
N GLN A 11 -20.79 -16.83 -3.07
CA GLN A 11 -21.59 -15.70 -2.63
C GLN A 11 -20.73 -14.47 -2.35
N MET A 12 -19.61 -14.65 -1.64
CA MET A 12 -18.70 -13.55 -1.32
C MET A 12 -17.98 -13.01 -2.56
N ALA A 13 -17.65 -13.86 -3.52
CA ALA A 13 -17.02 -13.46 -4.77
C ALA A 13 -17.96 -12.57 -5.59
N LEU A 14 -19.24 -12.93 -5.72
CA LEU A 14 -20.25 -12.07 -6.36
C LEU A 14 -20.44 -10.77 -5.59
N ARG A 15 -20.52 -10.83 -4.26
CA ARG A 15 -20.66 -9.64 -3.40
C ARG A 15 -19.49 -8.66 -3.56
N SER A 16 -18.28 -9.16 -3.82
CA SER A 16 -17.11 -8.31 -4.08
C SER A 16 -17.27 -7.44 -5.34
N GLY A 17 -18.11 -7.86 -6.29
CA GLY A 17 -18.28 -7.21 -7.58
C GLY A 17 -17.04 -7.25 -8.48
N LEU A 18 -16.06 -8.12 -8.17
CA LEU A 18 -14.82 -8.28 -8.96
C LEU A 18 -14.93 -9.37 -10.03
N ILE A 19 -15.83 -10.32 -9.85
CA ILE A 19 -16.06 -11.45 -10.74
C ILE A 19 -17.57 -11.61 -10.97
N ASP A 20 -17.95 -11.86 -12.22
CA ASP A 20 -19.33 -12.06 -12.62
C ASP A 20 -19.76 -13.55 -12.49
N PRO A 21 -21.07 -13.84 -12.52
CA PRO A 21 -21.57 -15.21 -12.43
C PRO A 21 -21.05 -16.15 -13.52
N SER A 22 -20.87 -15.67 -14.76
CA SER A 22 -20.36 -16.50 -15.86
C SER A 22 -18.94 -17.01 -15.60
N ARG A 23 -18.05 -16.12 -15.13
CA ARG A 23 -16.66 -16.48 -14.79
C ARG A 23 -16.58 -17.42 -13.59
N LEU A 24 -17.47 -17.27 -12.61
CA LEU A 24 -17.58 -18.23 -11.51
C LEU A 24 -18.09 -19.59 -11.99
N GLN A 25 -19.05 -19.60 -12.92
CA GLN A 25 -19.54 -20.84 -13.52
C GLN A 25 -18.42 -21.57 -14.27
N GLU A 26 -17.61 -20.86 -15.06
CA GLU A 26 -16.42 -21.43 -15.69
C GLU A 26 -15.46 -22.03 -14.66
N CYS A 27 -15.26 -21.37 -13.51
CA CYS A 27 -14.41 -21.91 -12.45
C CYS A 27 -14.98 -23.21 -11.87
N TRP A 28 -16.29 -23.31 -11.71
CA TRP A 28 -17.01 -24.48 -11.23
C TRP A 28 -16.96 -25.66 -12.19
N ASP A 29 -17.16 -25.42 -13.48
CA ASP A 29 -17.22 -26.47 -14.51
C ASP A 29 -15.91 -27.26 -14.60
N VAL A 30 -14.78 -26.62 -14.30
CA VAL A 30 -13.45 -27.26 -14.28
C VAL A 30 -13.14 -27.95 -12.94
N VAL A 31 -14.00 -27.86 -11.92
CA VAL A 31 -13.86 -28.65 -10.68
C VAL A 31 -14.50 -30.02 -10.91
N PRO A 32 -13.74 -31.13 -10.84
CA PRO A 32 -14.29 -32.47 -10.99
C PRO A 32 -15.37 -32.77 -9.95
N PRO A 33 -16.46 -33.48 -10.29
CA PRO A 33 -17.56 -33.78 -9.37
C PRO A 33 -17.14 -34.35 -8.02
N GLU A 34 -16.14 -35.25 -8.00
CA GLU A 34 -15.59 -35.88 -6.81
C GLU A 34 -14.86 -34.91 -5.86
N ARG A 35 -14.49 -33.72 -6.35
CA ARG A 35 -13.86 -32.65 -5.55
C ARG A 35 -14.85 -31.58 -5.09
N ARG A 36 -16.13 -31.68 -5.46
CA ARG A 36 -17.20 -30.72 -5.10
C ARG A 36 -17.80 -31.07 -3.73
N THR A 37 -16.96 -31.10 -2.70
CA THR A 37 -17.36 -31.35 -1.31
C THR A 37 -17.53 -30.03 -0.55
N VAL A 38 -18.35 -30.03 0.50
CA VAL A 38 -18.64 -28.83 1.32
C VAL A 38 -17.34 -28.23 1.87
N ASP A 39 -16.41 -29.07 2.33
CA ASP A 39 -15.16 -28.61 2.98
C ASP A 39 -14.06 -28.14 2.02
N ALA A 40 -14.18 -28.47 0.72
CA ALA A 40 -13.12 -28.21 -0.26
C ALA A 40 -13.52 -27.22 -1.35
N ILE A 41 -14.82 -27.06 -1.61
CA ILE A 41 -15.31 -26.36 -2.79
C ILE A 41 -14.85 -24.90 -2.84
N ASP A 42 -14.90 -24.19 -1.72
CA ASP A 42 -14.50 -22.78 -1.64
C ASP A 42 -13.02 -22.60 -2.04
N ARG A 43 -12.14 -23.47 -1.53
CA ARG A 43 -10.72 -23.45 -1.87
C ARG A 43 -10.49 -23.81 -3.34
N HIS A 44 -11.27 -24.73 -3.90
CA HIS A 44 -11.18 -25.08 -5.31
C HIS A 44 -11.60 -23.93 -6.21
N LEU A 45 -12.75 -23.31 -5.95
CA LEU A 45 -13.24 -22.14 -6.69
C LEU A 45 -12.26 -20.96 -6.60
N ALA A 46 -11.77 -20.65 -5.40
CA ALA A 46 -10.77 -19.61 -5.19
C ALA A 46 -9.50 -19.85 -6.03
N ARG A 47 -8.94 -21.07 -5.98
CA ARG A 47 -7.75 -21.42 -6.77
C ARG A 47 -8.01 -21.34 -8.28
N ARG A 48 -9.20 -21.73 -8.73
CA ARG A 48 -9.59 -21.64 -10.15
C ARG A 48 -9.71 -20.20 -10.61
N ALA A 49 -10.37 -19.33 -9.83
CA ALA A 49 -10.49 -17.91 -10.13
C ALA A 49 -9.11 -17.22 -10.22
N VAL A 50 -8.17 -17.60 -9.34
CA VAL A 50 -6.78 -17.12 -9.41
C VAL A 50 -6.06 -17.64 -10.65
N LYS A 51 -6.15 -18.95 -10.93
CA LYS A 51 -5.50 -19.55 -12.10
C LYS A 51 -6.03 -19.00 -13.42
N ALA A 52 -7.31 -18.64 -13.48
CA ALA A 52 -7.95 -18.01 -14.63
C ALA A 52 -7.62 -16.51 -14.77
N GLY A 53 -6.96 -15.90 -13.77
CA GLY A 53 -6.63 -14.47 -13.77
C GLY A 53 -7.81 -13.55 -13.43
N TYR A 54 -8.93 -14.10 -12.96
CA TYR A 54 -10.11 -13.32 -12.57
C TYR A 54 -9.93 -12.61 -11.23
N LEU A 55 -9.14 -13.20 -10.33
CA LEU A 55 -8.79 -12.63 -9.03
C LEU A 55 -7.29 -12.76 -8.79
N THR A 56 -6.72 -11.84 -8.03
CA THR A 56 -5.39 -12.04 -7.45
C THR A 56 -5.48 -13.08 -6.33
N TYR A 57 -4.33 -13.68 -5.99
CA TYR A 57 -4.23 -14.57 -4.84
C TYR A 57 -4.73 -13.89 -3.55
N TRP A 58 -4.32 -12.64 -3.34
CA TRP A 58 -4.71 -11.87 -2.16
C TRP A 58 -6.23 -11.60 -2.12
N GLN A 59 -6.84 -11.21 -3.24
CA GLN A 59 -8.29 -11.02 -3.33
C GLN A 59 -9.06 -12.31 -3.00
N ALA A 60 -8.65 -13.44 -3.59
CA ALA A 60 -9.26 -14.73 -3.31
C ALA A 60 -9.15 -15.10 -1.82
N GLN A 61 -8.00 -14.83 -1.19
CA GLN A 61 -7.82 -15.02 0.25
C GLN A 61 -8.73 -14.11 1.08
N GLN A 62 -8.87 -12.82 0.74
CA GLN A 62 -9.77 -11.93 1.45
C GLN A 62 -11.24 -12.35 1.32
N ILE A 63 -11.66 -12.83 0.14
CA ILE A 63 -13.02 -13.34 -0.09
C ILE A 63 -13.28 -14.57 0.79
N LEU A 64 -12.33 -15.51 0.86
CA LEU A 64 -12.42 -16.68 1.76
C LEU A 64 -12.49 -16.29 3.25
N LEU A 65 -11.93 -15.14 3.62
CA LEU A 65 -12.02 -14.58 4.98
C LEU A 65 -13.29 -13.75 5.22
N GLY A 66 -14.21 -13.67 4.23
CA GLY A 66 -15.44 -12.88 4.33
C GLY A 66 -15.24 -11.37 4.21
N ARG A 67 -14.11 -10.91 3.66
CA ARG A 67 -13.75 -9.49 3.54
C ARG A 67 -13.98 -8.92 2.14
N ALA A 68 -14.97 -9.46 1.43
CA ALA A 68 -15.28 -9.11 0.04
C ALA A 68 -15.63 -7.62 -0.15
N ASP A 69 -16.28 -7.00 0.85
CA ASP A 69 -16.76 -5.60 0.77
C ASP A 69 -15.62 -4.56 0.76
N HIS A 70 -14.39 -4.96 1.08
CA HIS A 70 -13.26 -4.04 1.28
C HIS A 70 -12.21 -4.14 0.17
N LEU A 71 -12.54 -4.77 -0.96
CA LEU A 71 -11.62 -4.93 -2.10
C LEU A 71 -11.68 -3.79 -3.12
N ARG A 72 -12.53 -2.77 -2.87
CA ARG A 72 -12.64 -1.58 -3.70
C ARG A 72 -12.68 -0.33 -2.84
N ILE A 73 -12.00 0.71 -3.32
CA ILE A 73 -12.06 2.07 -2.78
C ILE A 73 -12.37 2.99 -3.95
N HIS A 74 -13.63 3.42 -4.08
CA HIS A 74 -14.10 4.20 -5.24
C HIS A 74 -13.71 3.54 -6.58
N LYS A 75 -12.91 4.23 -7.39
CA LYS A 75 -12.39 3.77 -8.70
C LYS A 75 -11.21 2.80 -8.60
N TYR A 76 -10.71 2.53 -7.40
CA TYR A 76 -9.53 1.70 -7.17
C TYR A 76 -9.92 0.29 -6.74
N THR A 77 -9.51 -0.71 -7.52
CA THR A 77 -9.65 -2.12 -7.16
C THR A 77 -8.37 -2.57 -6.46
N LEU A 78 -8.47 -3.01 -5.21
CA LEU A 78 -7.32 -3.46 -4.44
C LEU A 78 -6.86 -4.82 -4.94
N LEU A 79 -5.58 -4.92 -5.30
CA LEU A 79 -4.96 -6.12 -5.87
C LEU A 79 -4.14 -6.88 -4.83
N ASP A 80 -3.46 -6.17 -3.92
CA ASP A 80 -2.64 -6.76 -2.86
C ASP A 80 -2.42 -5.77 -1.71
N LEU A 81 -2.03 -6.28 -0.53
CA LEU A 81 -1.51 -5.50 0.58
C LEU A 81 0.03 -5.52 0.53
N ILE A 82 0.65 -4.38 0.23
CA ILE A 82 2.10 -4.28 0.01
C ILE A 82 2.85 -3.62 1.18
N GLY A 83 2.13 -3.08 2.17
CA GLY A 83 2.71 -2.57 3.40
C GLY A 83 1.66 -2.33 4.48
N GLU A 84 2.03 -2.54 5.74
CA GLU A 84 1.21 -2.26 6.91
C GLU A 84 2.09 -1.75 8.05
N GLY A 85 1.66 -0.67 8.71
CA GLY A 85 2.39 -0.06 9.81
C GLY A 85 1.50 0.84 10.67
N GLY A 86 2.10 1.49 11.66
CA GLY A 86 1.36 2.29 12.66
C GLY A 86 0.52 3.44 12.07
N MET A 87 0.90 3.97 10.90
CA MET A 87 0.19 5.06 10.24
C MET A 87 -0.91 4.59 9.28
N GLY A 88 -0.89 3.33 8.84
CA GLY A 88 -1.83 2.86 7.83
C GLY A 88 -1.42 1.61 7.08
N ARG A 89 -2.16 1.34 6.00
CA ARG A 89 -1.94 0.24 5.07
C ARG A 89 -1.68 0.79 3.68
N VAL A 90 -0.78 0.16 2.94
CA VAL A 90 -0.48 0.48 1.54
C VAL A 90 -0.89 -0.72 0.70
N TYR A 91 -1.77 -0.49 -0.25
CA TYR A 91 -2.28 -1.49 -1.17
C TYR A 91 -1.69 -1.28 -2.56
N LEU A 92 -1.37 -2.36 -3.27
CA LEU A 92 -1.31 -2.31 -4.72
C LEU A 92 -2.76 -2.26 -5.21
N ALA A 93 -3.09 -1.32 -6.08
CA ALA A 93 -4.43 -1.18 -6.63
C ALA A 93 -4.41 -0.91 -8.14
N LEU A 94 -5.50 -1.24 -8.81
CA LEU A 94 -5.79 -0.85 -10.18
C LEU A 94 -6.69 0.38 -10.19
N ASP A 95 -6.22 1.48 -10.76
CA ASP A 95 -7.10 2.59 -11.16
C ASP A 95 -7.92 2.14 -12.37
N THR A 96 -9.21 1.85 -12.15
CA THR A 96 -10.09 1.30 -13.19
C THR A 96 -10.45 2.31 -14.28
N ARG A 97 -10.24 3.62 -14.06
CA ARG A 97 -10.52 4.64 -15.07
C ARG A 97 -9.35 4.82 -16.03
N LEU A 98 -8.14 4.79 -15.50
CA LEU A 98 -6.90 4.98 -16.28
C LEU A 98 -6.21 3.66 -16.64
N ASN A 99 -6.73 2.53 -16.18
CA ASN A 99 -6.17 1.19 -16.36
C ASN A 99 -4.68 1.09 -16.02
N ARG A 100 -4.30 1.62 -14.84
CA ARG A 100 -2.91 1.60 -14.36
C ARG A 100 -2.79 1.13 -12.92
N ARG A 101 -1.65 0.52 -12.58
CA ARG A 101 -1.31 0.15 -11.21
C ARG A 101 -0.86 1.36 -10.41
N VAL A 102 -1.31 1.45 -9.15
CA VAL A 102 -0.99 2.52 -8.21
C VAL A 102 -0.75 1.93 -6.82
N ALA A 103 0.02 2.63 -6.00
CA ALA A 103 0.10 2.36 -4.56
C ALA A 103 -0.94 3.25 -3.85
N LEU A 104 -1.82 2.64 -3.06
CA LEU A 104 -2.90 3.33 -2.35
C LEU A 104 -2.69 3.19 -0.84
N LYS A 105 -2.30 4.29 -0.19
CA LYS A 105 -2.07 4.35 1.25
C LYS A 105 -3.33 4.81 1.96
N VAL A 106 -3.92 3.95 2.80
CA VAL A 106 -5.10 4.25 3.63
C VAL A 106 -4.67 4.44 5.08
N LEU A 107 -5.06 5.56 5.68
CA LEU A 107 -4.77 5.82 7.10
C LEU A 107 -5.77 5.12 8.03
N LEU A 108 -5.27 4.53 9.12
CA LEU A 108 -6.10 3.88 10.13
C LEU A 108 -6.52 4.91 11.20
N SER A 109 -7.82 5.20 11.32
CA SER A 109 -8.35 6.31 12.15
C SER A 109 -8.28 6.11 13.68
N LYS A 110 -7.61 5.08 14.20
CA LYS A 110 -7.77 4.68 15.61
C LYS A 110 -6.94 5.47 16.62
N ARG A 111 -6.03 6.36 16.19
CA ARG A 111 -5.03 6.98 17.09
C ARG A 111 -4.87 8.50 16.97
N LEU A 112 -5.75 9.19 16.23
CA LEU A 112 -5.55 10.60 15.92
C LEU A 112 -6.80 11.41 16.23
N ASN A 113 -6.60 12.64 16.71
CA ASN A 113 -7.62 13.68 16.63
C ASN A 113 -7.94 13.89 15.13
N ARG A 114 -9.02 13.22 14.68
CA ARG A 114 -9.27 12.85 13.28
C ARG A 114 -9.12 14.05 12.35
N GLU A 115 -9.68 15.19 12.73
CA GLU A 115 -9.67 16.38 11.89
C GLU A 115 -8.29 17.01 11.71
N ARG A 116 -7.44 17.00 12.73
CA ARG A 116 -6.10 17.62 12.65
C ARG A 116 -5.17 16.77 11.78
N ALA A 117 -5.22 15.45 11.96
CA ALA A 117 -4.46 14.51 11.14
C ALA A 117 -4.91 14.53 9.67
N VAL A 118 -6.22 14.55 9.41
CA VAL A 118 -6.77 14.65 8.05
C VAL A 118 -6.31 15.93 7.36
N ARG A 119 -6.44 17.11 8.03
CA ARG A 119 -6.00 18.39 7.45
C ARG A 119 -4.50 18.41 7.12
N ARG A 120 -3.67 17.82 7.98
CA ARG A 120 -2.22 17.72 7.75
C ARG A 120 -1.90 16.78 6.59
N PHE A 121 -2.50 15.59 6.58
CA PHE A 121 -2.36 14.64 5.49
C PHE A 121 -2.72 15.27 4.14
N GLN A 122 -3.83 16.00 4.07
CA GLN A 122 -4.24 16.69 2.84
C GLN A 122 -3.25 17.79 2.43
N ARG A 123 -2.73 18.54 3.41
CA ARG A 123 -1.70 19.56 3.13
C ARG A 123 -0.42 18.93 2.58
N GLU A 124 0.05 17.84 3.17
CA GLU A 124 1.26 17.12 2.75
C GLU A 124 1.07 16.45 1.39
N ALA A 125 -0.10 15.84 1.14
CA ALA A 125 -0.48 15.31 -0.16
C ALA A 125 -0.41 16.38 -1.24
N ARG A 126 -0.96 17.58 -0.99
CA ARG A 126 -0.93 18.70 -1.95
C ARG A 126 0.48 19.23 -2.21
N LEU A 127 1.31 19.37 -1.17
CA LEU A 127 2.70 19.77 -1.35
C LEU A 127 3.49 18.70 -2.11
N GLY A 128 3.26 17.42 -1.79
CA GLY A 128 3.94 16.30 -2.43
C GLY A 128 3.50 16.11 -3.89
N ALA A 129 2.25 16.42 -4.22
CA ALA A 129 1.75 16.42 -5.60
C ALA A 129 2.45 17.46 -6.49
N GLN A 130 3.06 18.49 -5.92
CA GLN A 130 3.87 19.47 -6.65
C GLN A 130 5.30 19.00 -6.92
N LEU A 131 5.73 17.89 -6.30
CA LEU A 131 7.06 17.33 -6.50
C LEU A 131 7.05 16.37 -7.68
N GLN A 132 7.72 16.78 -8.76
CA GLN A 132 7.90 15.98 -9.96
C GLN A 132 9.38 15.77 -10.20
N HIS A 133 9.88 14.63 -9.73
CA HIS A 133 11.28 14.25 -9.86
C HIS A 133 11.40 12.74 -10.08
N GLU A 134 12.41 12.29 -10.81
CA GLU A 134 12.61 10.86 -11.09
C GLU A 134 12.84 10.07 -9.80
N ASN A 135 13.62 10.64 -8.87
CA ASN A 135 13.98 10.02 -7.60
C ASN A 135 12.99 10.25 -6.44
N LEU A 136 11.78 10.74 -6.73
CA LEU A 136 10.69 10.87 -5.76
C LEU A 136 9.49 10.06 -6.24
N VAL A 137 8.82 9.36 -5.33
CA VAL A 137 7.54 8.71 -5.62
C VAL A 137 6.50 9.78 -5.90
N ARG A 138 5.86 9.71 -7.08
CA ARG A 138 4.85 10.69 -7.48
C ARG A 138 3.55 10.47 -6.71
N ILE A 139 2.91 11.56 -6.33
CA ILE A 139 1.53 11.55 -5.81
C ILE A 139 0.60 11.88 -6.97
N TYR A 140 -0.43 11.07 -7.14
CA TYR A 140 -1.40 11.19 -8.23
C TYR A 140 -2.73 11.78 -7.79
N ASP A 141 -3.23 11.42 -6.61
CA ASP A 141 -4.57 11.77 -6.16
C ASP A 141 -4.68 11.63 -4.63
N GLU A 142 -5.65 12.30 -4.03
CA GLU A 142 -6.03 12.11 -2.62
C GLU A 142 -7.55 11.94 -2.49
N GLY A 143 -8.00 11.34 -1.39
CA GLY A 143 -9.43 11.30 -1.11
C GLY A 143 -9.76 10.71 0.23
N GLU A 144 -11.06 10.42 0.42
CA GLU A 144 -11.59 9.82 1.62
C GLU A 144 -12.60 8.73 1.25
N ALA A 145 -12.56 7.61 1.96
CA ALA A 145 -13.55 6.55 1.87
C ALA A 145 -13.95 6.08 3.27
N ASN A 146 -15.24 6.10 3.57
CA ASN A 146 -15.77 5.72 4.90
C ASN A 146 -15.10 6.47 6.07
N GLY A 147 -14.76 7.74 5.86
CA GLY A 147 -14.04 8.56 6.85
C GLY A 147 -12.56 8.21 7.04
N CYS A 148 -11.99 7.36 6.18
CA CYS A 148 -10.56 7.06 6.15
C CYS A 148 -9.92 7.78 4.97
N PRO A 149 -9.00 8.73 5.22
CA PRO A 149 -8.21 9.35 4.17
C PRO A 149 -7.35 8.32 3.44
N TYR A 150 -7.17 8.52 2.14
CA TYR A 150 -6.22 7.77 1.35
C TYR A 150 -5.42 8.67 0.40
N LEU A 151 -4.22 8.20 0.06
CA LEU A 151 -3.31 8.80 -0.91
C LEU A 151 -3.04 7.81 -2.03
N VAL A 152 -3.02 8.31 -3.26
CA VAL A 152 -2.75 7.52 -4.46
C VAL A 152 -1.41 7.95 -5.01
N MET A 153 -0.52 6.98 -5.17
CA MET A 153 0.88 7.21 -5.48
C MET A 153 1.33 6.32 -6.64
N GLU A 154 2.46 6.68 -7.23
CA GLU A 154 3.22 5.82 -8.12
C GLU A 154 3.46 4.46 -7.46
N TYR A 155 3.08 3.39 -8.15
CA TYR A 155 3.51 2.06 -7.78
C TYR A 155 4.90 1.82 -8.38
N VAL A 156 5.90 1.68 -7.51
CA VAL A 156 7.27 1.37 -7.91
C VAL A 156 7.43 -0.14 -7.93
N GLU A 157 7.59 -0.72 -9.13
CA GLU A 157 7.87 -2.15 -9.28
C GLU A 157 9.34 -2.41 -8.95
N GLY A 158 9.58 -2.88 -7.72
CA GLY A 158 10.92 -2.96 -7.16
C GLY A 158 10.93 -3.43 -5.70
N LYS A 159 12.06 -3.23 -5.02
CA LYS A 159 12.23 -3.52 -3.59
C LYS A 159 12.78 -2.30 -2.87
N SER A 160 12.43 -2.15 -1.59
CA SER A 160 13.10 -1.16 -0.75
C SER A 160 14.56 -1.54 -0.49
N VAL A 161 15.41 -0.55 -0.23
CA VAL A 161 16.79 -0.79 0.23
C VAL A 161 16.80 -1.65 1.49
N GLY A 162 15.85 -1.44 2.41
CA GLY A 162 15.69 -2.27 3.61
C GLY A 162 15.48 -3.75 3.27
N GLN A 163 14.58 -4.06 2.33
CA GLN A 163 14.37 -5.44 1.86
C GLN A 163 15.61 -6.02 1.20
N LEU A 164 16.31 -5.25 0.36
CA LEU A 164 17.55 -5.69 -0.29
C LEU A 164 18.64 -6.02 0.74
N LEU A 165 18.78 -5.20 1.78
CA LEU A 165 19.73 -5.44 2.86
C LEU A 165 19.37 -6.68 3.69
N THR A 166 18.08 -6.93 3.94
CA THR A 166 17.64 -8.14 4.64
C THR A 166 17.90 -9.40 3.82
N GLU A 167 17.70 -9.35 2.50
CA GLU A 167 17.82 -10.53 1.63
C GLU A 167 19.26 -10.86 1.23
N TYR A 168 20.07 -9.84 0.95
CA TYR A 168 21.42 -10.03 0.40
C TYR A 168 22.55 -9.56 1.33
N GLY A 169 22.22 -8.95 2.46
CA GLY A 169 23.20 -8.33 3.35
C GLY A 169 23.73 -7.00 2.80
N PRO A 170 24.90 -6.54 3.28
CA PRO A 170 25.50 -5.27 2.87
C PRO A 170 25.74 -5.19 1.37
N MET A 171 25.38 -4.05 0.78
CA MET A 171 25.64 -3.78 -0.63
C MET A 171 27.06 -3.25 -0.86
N PRO A 172 27.67 -3.49 -2.05
CA PRO A 172 28.95 -2.89 -2.40
C PRO A 172 28.90 -1.37 -2.32
N ALA A 173 29.97 -0.75 -1.79
CA ALA A 173 30.05 0.70 -1.59
C ALA A 173 29.70 1.53 -2.85
N PRO A 174 30.13 1.15 -4.09
CA PRO A 174 29.73 1.88 -5.28
C PRO A 174 28.22 1.87 -5.54
N THR A 175 27.54 0.77 -5.21
CA THR A 175 26.09 0.65 -5.35
C THR A 175 25.37 1.52 -4.32
N ALA A 176 25.79 1.46 -3.06
CA ALA A 176 25.25 2.33 -2.01
C ALA A 176 25.39 3.81 -2.36
N ALA A 177 26.58 4.23 -2.80
CA ALA A 177 26.86 5.61 -3.18
C ALA A 177 25.94 6.09 -4.32
N ARG A 178 25.69 5.25 -5.35
CA ARG A 178 24.77 5.58 -6.44
C ARG A 178 23.33 5.77 -5.96
N LEU A 179 22.84 4.91 -5.07
CA LEU A 179 21.48 5.03 -4.55
C LEU A 179 21.32 6.29 -3.67
N VAL A 180 22.30 6.57 -2.81
CA VAL A 180 22.31 7.77 -1.97
C VAL A 180 22.38 9.04 -2.81
N PHE A 181 23.20 9.07 -3.85
CA PHE A 181 23.28 10.20 -4.78
C PHE A 181 21.93 10.50 -5.44
N GLN A 182 21.25 9.47 -5.95
CA GLN A 182 19.91 9.61 -6.54
C GLN A 182 18.89 10.15 -5.52
N VAL A 183 18.89 9.62 -4.30
CA VAL A 183 18.01 10.14 -3.22
C VAL A 183 18.32 11.60 -2.90
N ALA A 184 19.59 12.00 -2.89
CA ALA A 184 20.00 13.38 -2.66
C ALA A 184 19.47 14.35 -3.73
N LEU A 185 19.46 13.95 -5.01
CA LEU A 185 18.85 14.75 -6.09
C LEU A 185 17.35 14.98 -5.84
N GLY A 186 16.62 13.93 -5.44
CA GLY A 186 15.21 14.04 -5.06
C GLY A 186 14.99 14.98 -3.86
N LEU A 187 15.83 14.89 -2.83
CA LEU A 187 15.75 15.74 -1.65
C LEU A 187 16.09 17.21 -1.96
N GLU A 188 17.05 17.46 -2.84
CA GLU A 188 17.33 18.81 -3.32
C GLU A 188 16.09 19.43 -3.98
N HIS A 189 15.45 18.70 -4.88
CA HIS A 189 14.21 19.15 -5.53
C HIS A 189 13.10 19.43 -4.50
N ALA A 190 12.89 18.52 -3.54
CA ALA A 190 11.91 18.70 -2.47
C ALA A 190 12.20 19.97 -1.63
N ARG A 191 13.46 20.18 -1.26
CA ARG A 191 13.91 21.36 -0.49
C ARG A 191 13.66 22.66 -1.26
N GLN A 192 13.94 22.71 -2.55
CA GLN A 192 13.68 23.88 -3.41
C GLN A 192 12.19 24.24 -3.47
N LYS A 193 11.31 23.28 -3.22
CA LYS A 193 9.85 23.45 -3.12
C LYS A 193 9.35 23.63 -1.68
N GLY A 194 10.25 23.82 -0.73
CA GLY A 194 9.91 24.06 0.69
C GLY A 194 9.44 22.82 1.44
N MET A 195 9.70 21.61 0.91
CA MET A 195 9.37 20.36 1.57
C MET A 195 10.60 19.76 2.25
N ILE A 196 10.40 19.23 3.47
CA ILE A 196 11.39 18.46 4.22
C ILE A 196 10.79 17.07 4.48
N HIS A 197 11.52 16.01 4.13
CA HIS A 197 11.00 14.63 4.18
C HIS A 197 10.83 14.07 5.60
N ARG A 198 11.78 14.35 6.51
CA ARG A 198 11.78 14.00 7.95
C ARG A 198 11.84 12.52 8.32
N ASP A 199 11.62 11.60 7.38
CA ASP A 199 11.69 10.14 7.60
C ASP A 199 12.47 9.43 6.48
N ILE A 200 13.74 9.82 6.30
CA ILE A 200 14.62 9.18 5.32
C ILE A 200 15.22 7.94 5.97
N ASN A 201 14.88 6.76 5.46
CA ASN A 201 15.42 5.49 5.95
C ASN A 201 15.40 4.43 4.83
N PRO A 202 16.11 3.28 4.97
CA PRO A 202 16.16 2.24 3.94
C PRO A 202 14.80 1.67 3.51
N ARG A 203 13.78 1.70 4.37
CA ARG A 203 12.43 1.19 4.03
C ARG A 203 11.69 2.12 3.07
N ASN A 204 11.99 3.42 3.13
CA ASN A 204 11.36 4.44 2.30
C ASN A 204 12.11 4.68 0.98
N ILE A 205 13.28 4.07 0.77
CA ILE A 205 14.01 4.16 -0.50
C ILE A 205 13.67 2.92 -1.34
N LEU A 206 12.82 3.09 -2.35
CA LEU A 206 12.45 2.04 -3.30
C LEU A 206 13.44 2.02 -4.47
N VAL A 207 13.83 0.83 -4.91
CA VAL A 207 14.74 0.64 -6.05
C VAL A 207 13.98 -0.13 -7.13
N THR A 208 13.83 0.50 -8.30
CA THR A 208 13.20 -0.14 -9.47
C THR A 208 14.06 -1.29 -9.99
N ARG A 209 13.50 -2.12 -10.89
CA ARG A 209 14.27 -3.19 -11.56
C ARG A 209 15.44 -2.66 -12.39
N GLU A 210 15.33 -1.42 -12.88
CA GLU A 210 16.34 -0.72 -13.65
C GLU A 210 17.41 -0.05 -12.75
N GLY A 211 17.29 -0.17 -11.43
CA GLY A 211 18.25 0.39 -10.47
C GLY A 211 18.04 1.87 -10.14
N ILE A 212 16.86 2.42 -10.44
CA ILE A 212 16.51 3.80 -10.10
C ILE A 212 15.99 3.85 -8.66
N ALA A 213 16.59 4.72 -7.84
CA ALA A 213 16.16 4.96 -6.47
C ALA A 213 15.04 6.01 -6.44
N LYS A 214 13.95 5.70 -5.74
CA LYS A 214 12.79 6.57 -5.52
C LYS A 214 12.50 6.67 -4.04
N LEU A 215 12.50 7.88 -3.51
CA LEU A 215 12.14 8.14 -2.13
C LEU A 215 10.61 8.24 -1.98
N ALA A 216 10.06 7.35 -1.16
CA ALA A 216 8.64 7.22 -0.85
C ALA A 216 8.30 7.85 0.51
N ASP A 217 7.00 7.98 0.81
CA ASP A 217 6.51 8.51 2.09
C ASP A 217 6.98 9.93 2.41
N LEU A 218 6.94 10.79 1.39
CA LEU A 218 7.22 12.23 1.47
C LEU A 218 6.44 12.90 2.60
N GLY A 219 7.09 13.04 3.76
CA GLY A 219 6.64 13.90 4.85
C GLY A 219 5.33 13.51 5.53
N LEU A 220 4.67 12.39 5.18
CA LEU A 220 3.44 11.91 5.85
C LEU A 220 3.68 11.45 7.30
N ALA A 221 4.94 11.48 7.74
CA ALA A 221 5.29 11.45 9.14
C ALA A 221 4.68 12.70 9.78
N ILE A 222 3.45 12.51 10.27
CA ILE A 222 2.76 13.36 11.24
C ILE A 222 3.84 14.05 12.04
N ALA A 223 4.05 15.34 11.78
CA ALA A 223 5.01 16.09 12.55
C ALA A 223 4.64 15.89 14.02
N ILE A 224 5.47 15.13 14.75
CA ILE A 224 5.39 14.90 16.20
C ILE A 224 5.77 16.21 16.93
N GLY A 225 5.53 17.37 16.32
CA GLY A 225 6.20 18.62 16.65
C GLY A 225 5.29 19.76 17.05
N ASP A 226 4.00 19.53 17.34
CA ASP A 226 3.13 20.63 17.82
C ASP A 226 2.27 20.29 19.05
N ASP A 227 2.20 19.03 19.49
CA ASP A 227 1.48 18.71 20.73
C ASP A 227 2.38 17.89 21.65
N LYS A 228 2.70 18.46 22.81
CA LYS A 228 3.19 17.79 24.03
C LYS A 228 2.27 16.65 24.53
N ALA A 229 1.23 16.27 23.77
CA ALA A 229 0.23 15.28 24.15
C ALA A 229 0.44 13.90 23.50
N LEU A 230 1.31 13.78 22.49
CA LEU A 230 1.66 12.47 21.90
C LEU A 230 2.77 11.73 22.68
N THR A 231 3.40 12.40 23.64
CA THR A 231 4.46 11.86 24.50
C THR A 231 3.96 11.05 25.70
N LEU A 232 2.64 10.98 25.94
CA LEU A 232 2.09 10.31 27.14
C LEU A 232 1.84 8.80 26.99
N ASP A 233 1.84 8.25 25.77
CA ASP A 233 1.47 6.84 25.53
C ASP A 233 2.54 6.03 24.75
N GLY A 234 3.83 6.37 24.89
CA GLY A 234 4.94 5.52 24.43
C GLY A 234 4.94 5.14 22.93
N ALA A 235 4.13 5.82 22.12
CA ALA A 235 3.92 5.51 20.70
C ALA A 235 4.78 6.43 19.82
N PHE A 236 6.10 6.34 19.98
CA PHE A 236 7.04 6.95 19.05
C PHE A 236 6.97 6.20 17.72
N VAL A 237 6.56 6.86 16.64
CA VAL A 237 6.48 6.28 15.29
C VAL A 237 7.62 6.83 14.45
N GLY A 238 8.74 6.12 14.47
CA GLY A 238 9.94 6.39 13.69
C GLY A 238 10.96 5.28 13.88
N THR A 239 11.86 5.11 12.92
CA THR A 239 13.01 4.22 13.09
C THR A 239 14.07 4.99 13.88
N TYR A 240 14.19 4.75 15.19
CA TYR A 240 15.10 5.48 16.09
C TYR A 240 16.51 5.67 15.51
N ASP A 241 17.00 4.71 14.74
CA ASP A 241 18.34 4.70 14.15
C ASP A 241 18.58 5.81 13.11
N TYR A 242 17.53 6.48 12.61
CA TYR A 242 17.63 7.46 11.51
C TYR A 242 17.06 8.85 11.87
N VAL A 243 16.65 9.06 13.11
CA VAL A 243 16.13 10.35 13.58
C VAL A 243 17.28 11.25 13.99
N SER A 244 17.24 12.53 13.58
CA SER A 244 18.25 13.51 14.00
C SER A 244 18.13 13.84 15.50
N PRO A 245 19.23 14.18 16.21
CA PRO A 245 19.18 14.54 17.62
C PRO A 245 18.22 15.69 17.93
N GLU A 246 18.13 16.69 17.06
CA GLU A 246 17.19 17.81 17.17
C GLU A 246 15.74 17.36 17.02
N GLN A 247 15.44 16.44 16.09
CA GLN A 247 14.09 15.87 15.99
C GLN A 247 13.75 15.06 17.25
N ALA A 248 14.67 14.24 17.75
CA ALA A 248 14.44 13.42 18.94
C ALA A 248 14.19 14.24 20.21
N ARG A 249 14.81 15.42 20.34
CA ARG A 249 14.60 16.34 21.48
C ARG A 249 13.28 17.12 21.40
N HIS A 250 12.70 17.24 20.22
CA HIS A 250 11.51 18.04 19.94
C HIS A 250 10.29 17.20 19.52
N SER A 251 10.36 15.88 19.68
CA SER A 251 9.28 14.90 19.44
C SER A 251 8.61 14.46 20.74
#